data_AF-A0A4Y7PHT0-F1
#
_entry.id   AF-A0A4Y7PHT0-F1
#
_cell.length_a   1.000
_cell.length_b   1.000
_cell.length_c   1.000
_cell.angle_alpha   90.00
_cell.angle_beta   90.00
_cell.angle_gamma   90.00
#
_symmetry.space_group_name_H-M   'P 1'
#
loop_
_entity.id
_entity.type
_entity.pdbx_description
1 polymer ?
#
loop_
_entity_poly.entity_id
_entity_poly.type
_entity_poly.pdbx_seq_one_letter_code
_entity_poly.pdbx_strand_id
1 'polypeptide(L)'
;LGWRNQGWKAQQEDYKSYAVLRDEFLRKPRGRAALLKGGIVWRLAIETLGSTAALSGPSQEVFTCGHQIILANGDAWWDDDLTSEELDLICGKYRISTGITSQTSDSSWWPKHSTWTKLVGQINHGYWNAICEDWFQRRLDSIRKGQASPRKASDW
;
A
#
# COMPACT_ATOMS: atom_id res chain seq x y z
N LEU A 1 5.00 1.25 9.75
CA LEU A 1 4.52 2.04 10.91
C LEU A 1 5.16 1.63 12.25
N GLY A 2 6.36 1.03 12.23
CA GLY A 2 7.10 0.67 13.44
C GLY A 2 6.66 -0.63 14.12
N TRP A 3 7.16 -0.81 15.35
CA TRP A 3 6.92 -1.98 16.20
C TRP A 3 5.78 -1.74 17.19
N ARG A 4 5.04 -2.80 17.50
CA ARG A 4 3.99 -2.83 18.51
C ARG A 4 4.15 -4.07 19.40
N ASN A 5 3.78 -3.91 20.68
CA ASN A 5 3.85 -5.00 21.65
C ASN A 5 2.73 -6.02 21.44
N GLN A 6 2.92 -7.22 21.97
CA GLN A 6 1.89 -8.25 21.99
C GLN A 6 0.61 -7.72 22.67
N GLY A 7 -0.54 -8.01 22.08
CA GLY A 7 -1.83 -7.56 22.61
C GLY A 7 -2.20 -6.10 22.28
N TRP A 8 -1.39 -5.40 21.49
CA TRP A 8 -1.73 -4.06 21.01
C TRP A 8 -3.06 -4.07 20.24
N LYS A 9 -3.93 -3.12 20.57
CA LYS A 9 -5.20 -2.87 19.88
C LYS A 9 -5.10 -1.53 19.18
N ALA A 10 -5.27 -1.54 17.87
CA ALA A 10 -5.25 -0.33 17.07
C ALA A 10 -6.40 0.60 17.46
N GLN A 11 -6.10 1.90 17.56
CA GLN A 11 -7.08 2.94 17.82
C GLN A 11 -7.32 3.79 16.57
N GLN A 12 -8.30 4.69 16.63
CA GLN A 12 -8.61 5.59 15.51
C GLN A 12 -7.44 6.55 15.25
N GLU A 13 -6.72 6.94 16.29
CA GLU A 13 -5.52 7.77 16.26
C GLU A 13 -4.39 7.08 15.49
N ASP A 14 -4.24 5.76 15.62
CA ASP A 14 -3.27 5.00 14.84
C ASP A 14 -3.57 5.07 13.33
N TYR A 15 -4.86 5.00 12.95
CA TYR A 15 -5.26 5.15 11.54
C TYR A 15 -5.01 6.56 11.01
N LYS A 16 -5.34 7.59 11.79
CA LYS A 16 -5.06 9.00 11.43
C LYS A 16 -3.55 9.21 11.24
N SER A 17 -2.74 8.71 12.17
CA SER A 17 -1.28 8.81 12.10
C SER A 17 -0.71 8.09 10.89
N TYR A 18 -1.22 6.89 10.58
CA TYR A 18 -0.91 6.17 9.35
C TYR A 18 -1.27 6.98 8.10
N ALA A 19 -2.48 7.54 8.02
CA ALA A 19 -2.94 8.27 6.84
C ALA A 19 -2.06 9.49 6.56
N VAL A 20 -1.67 10.23 7.61
CA VAL A 20 -0.72 11.36 7.49
C VAL A 20 0.62 10.88 6.92
N LEU A 21 1.23 9.85 7.51
CA LEU A 21 2.52 9.32 7.06
C LEU A 21 2.47 8.78 5.62
N ARG A 22 1.37 8.11 5.25
CA ARG A 22 1.13 7.65 3.89
C ARG A 22 1.08 8.82 2.93
N ASP A 23 0.29 9.85 3.25
CA ASP A 23 0.09 10.98 2.35
C ASP A 23 1.35 11.84 2.22
N GLU A 24 2.13 12.00 3.29
CA GLU A 24 3.46 12.61 3.24
C GLU A 24 4.41 11.84 2.32
N PHE A 25 4.42 10.51 2.40
CA PHE A 25 5.21 9.67 1.50
C PHE A 25 4.74 9.81 0.05
N LEU A 26 3.43 9.69 -0.20
CA LEU A 26 2.86 9.73 -1.54
C LEU A 26 3.15 11.07 -2.24
N ARG A 27 3.19 12.19 -1.51
CA ARG A 27 3.50 13.51 -2.10
C ARG A 27 4.97 13.69 -2.48
N LYS A 28 5.86 12.75 -2.13
CA LYS A 28 7.24 12.76 -2.62
C LYS A 28 7.29 12.49 -4.13
N PRO A 29 8.34 12.93 -4.85
CA PRO A 29 8.45 12.70 -6.29
C PRO A 29 8.23 11.24 -6.73
N ARG A 30 8.78 10.26 -5.99
CA ARG A 30 8.59 8.82 -6.27
C ARG A 30 7.17 8.30 -6.05
N GLY A 31 6.31 9.03 -5.33
CA GLY A 31 4.99 8.56 -4.95
C GLY A 31 4.07 8.27 -6.14
N ARG A 32 4.34 8.83 -7.32
CA ARG A 32 3.65 8.47 -8.57
C ARG A 32 3.78 6.98 -8.91
N ALA A 33 4.85 6.30 -8.49
CA ALA A 33 5.00 4.86 -8.68
C ALA A 33 3.84 4.07 -8.04
N ALA A 34 3.25 4.59 -6.96
CA ALA A 34 2.06 4.00 -6.34
C ALA A 34 0.84 4.01 -7.28
N LEU A 35 0.69 5.04 -8.12
CA LEU A 35 -0.37 5.09 -9.13
C LEU A 35 -0.12 4.06 -10.23
N LEU A 36 1.14 3.85 -10.62
CA LEU A 36 1.50 2.91 -11.70
C LEU A 36 1.39 1.44 -11.27
N LYS A 37 1.41 1.14 -9.96
CA LYS A 37 1.28 -0.24 -9.45
C LYS A 37 -0.10 -0.87 -9.62
N GLY A 38 -1.15 -0.06 -9.80
CA GLY A 38 -2.52 -0.57 -9.86
C GLY A 38 -3.03 -1.16 -8.54
N GLY A 39 -4.22 -1.78 -8.60
CA GLY A 39 -4.85 -2.46 -7.46
C GLY A 39 -5.03 -1.57 -6.22
N ILE A 40 -4.86 -2.17 -5.04
CA ILE A 40 -5.03 -1.46 -3.77
C ILE A 40 -4.03 -0.31 -3.57
N VAL A 41 -2.81 -0.45 -4.09
CA VAL A 41 -1.76 0.58 -3.97
C VAL A 41 -2.16 1.83 -4.73
N TRP A 42 -2.63 1.66 -5.98
CA TRP A 42 -3.18 2.76 -6.78
C TRP A 42 -4.37 3.41 -6.09
N ARG A 43 -5.32 2.62 -5.56
CA ARG A 43 -6.51 3.19 -4.93
C ARG A 43 -6.18 4.04 -3.71
N LEU A 44 -5.21 3.61 -2.91
CA LEU A 44 -4.73 4.36 -1.75
C LEU A 44 -3.96 5.62 -2.13
N ALA A 45 -3.43 5.70 -3.35
CA ALA A 45 -2.64 6.82 -3.84
C ALA A 45 -3.46 7.86 -4.61
N ILE A 46 -4.44 7.42 -5.41
CA ILE A 46 -5.14 8.30 -6.36
C ILE A 46 -5.88 9.46 -5.70
N GLU A 47 -6.39 9.27 -4.49
CA GLU A 47 -7.08 10.33 -3.75
C GLU A 47 -6.13 11.43 -3.28
N THR A 48 -4.89 11.06 -2.95
CA THR A 48 -3.86 12.00 -2.47
C THR A 48 -3.14 12.70 -3.62
N LEU A 49 -2.92 12.02 -4.74
CA LEU A 49 -2.09 12.51 -5.86
C LEU A 49 -2.88 13.01 -7.06
N GLY A 50 -4.16 12.64 -7.16
CA GLY A 50 -4.92 12.80 -8.39
C GLY A 50 -4.44 11.86 -9.51
N SER A 51 -5.14 11.91 -10.64
CA SER A 51 -4.84 11.03 -11.79
C SER A 51 -3.67 11.53 -12.65
N THR A 52 -3.39 12.84 -12.64
CA THR A 52 -2.40 13.45 -13.54
C THR A 52 -0.96 13.21 -13.11
N ALA A 53 -0.70 12.93 -11.83
CA ALA A 53 0.67 12.69 -11.35
C ALA A 53 1.33 11.46 -12.01
N ALA A 54 0.53 10.48 -12.44
CA ALA A 54 1.00 9.31 -13.19
C ALA A 54 1.54 9.67 -14.59
N LEU A 55 1.15 10.83 -15.14
CA LEU A 55 1.60 11.31 -16.45
C LEU A 55 2.97 12.01 -16.39
N SER A 56 3.50 12.22 -15.18
CA SER A 56 4.83 12.79 -15.01
C SER A 56 5.90 11.73 -15.27
N GLY A 57 7.02 12.17 -15.84
CA GLY A 57 8.19 11.32 -16.00
C GLY A 57 8.81 10.89 -14.67
N PRO A 58 9.79 9.96 -14.71
CA PRO A 58 10.47 9.46 -13.52
C PRO A 58 11.15 10.55 -12.72
N SER A 59 11.17 10.35 -11.40
CA SER A 59 11.89 11.20 -10.48
C SER A 59 13.41 11.02 -10.62
N GLN A 60 14.19 11.91 -10.00
CA GLN A 60 15.64 11.75 -9.92
C GLN A 60 16.08 10.52 -9.11
N GLU A 61 15.18 9.93 -8.32
CA GLU A 61 15.46 8.73 -7.50
C GLU A 61 15.40 7.43 -8.32
N VAL A 62 15.03 7.52 -9.61
CA VAL A 62 15.05 6.40 -10.54
C VAL A 62 16.42 5.72 -10.61
N PHE A 63 17.50 6.49 -10.42
CA PHE A 63 18.87 5.97 -10.42
C PHE A 63 19.23 5.15 -9.18
N THR A 64 18.45 5.25 -8.10
CA THR A 64 18.70 4.53 -6.84
C THR A 64 17.70 3.42 -6.57
N CYS A 65 16.44 3.64 -6.96
CA CYS A 65 15.30 2.81 -6.56
C CYS A 65 14.36 2.47 -7.72
N GLY A 66 14.70 2.88 -8.94
CA GLY A 66 13.88 2.63 -10.12
C GLY A 66 13.92 1.17 -10.56
N HIS A 67 13.02 0.84 -11.48
CA HIS A 67 12.98 -0.45 -12.16
C HIS A 67 13.27 -0.28 -13.65
N GLN A 68 14.00 -1.25 -14.19
CA GLN A 68 14.36 -1.30 -15.60
C GLN A 68 13.25 -1.98 -16.40
N ILE A 69 12.77 -1.30 -17.44
CA ILE A 69 11.80 -1.82 -18.40
C ILE A 69 12.57 -2.18 -19.68
N ILE A 70 12.60 -3.47 -20.03
CA ILE A 70 13.24 -3.95 -21.26
C ILE A 70 12.18 -4.01 -22.36
N LEU A 71 12.44 -3.28 -23.45
CA LEU A 71 11.58 -3.23 -24.63
C LEU A 71 11.86 -4.41 -25.55
N ALA A 72 10.89 -4.72 -26.42
CA ALA A 72 10.99 -5.84 -27.36
C ALA A 72 12.17 -5.70 -28.36
N ASN A 73 12.63 -4.47 -28.60
CA ASN A 73 13.79 -4.18 -29.45
C ASN A 73 15.15 -4.28 -28.72
N GLY A 74 15.15 -4.60 -27.43
CA GLY A 74 16.34 -4.71 -26.59
C GLY A 74 16.74 -3.43 -25.85
N ASP A 75 16.05 -2.31 -26.09
CA ASP A 75 16.31 -1.06 -25.37
C ASP A 75 15.85 -1.15 -23.91
N ALA A 76 16.52 -0.41 -23.04
CA ALA A 76 16.21 -0.35 -21.62
C ALA A 76 15.77 1.05 -21.21
N TRP A 77 14.57 1.16 -20.64
CA TRP A 77 14.06 2.37 -20.01
C TRP A 77 14.01 2.19 -18.50
N TRP A 78 13.89 3.30 -17.78
CA TRP A 78 13.83 3.31 -16.33
C TRP A 78 12.64 4.09 -15.85
N ASP A 79 11.94 3.55 -14.86
CA ASP A 79 10.84 4.24 -14.21
C ASP A 79 10.93 4.11 -12.68
N ASP A 80 10.27 5.00 -11.94
CA ASP A 80 10.24 4.90 -10.47
C ASP A 80 9.57 3.59 -10.04
N ASP A 81 10.11 2.96 -9.01
CA ASP A 81 9.49 1.83 -8.36
C ASP A 81 9.41 2.04 -6.83
N LEU A 82 8.55 1.26 -6.19
CA LEU A 82 8.37 1.24 -4.74
C LEU A 82 9.11 0.07 -4.13
N THR A 83 9.83 0.32 -3.05
CA THR A 83 10.43 -0.74 -2.24
C THR A 83 9.36 -1.52 -1.46
N SER A 84 9.75 -2.67 -0.91
CA SER A 84 8.84 -3.46 -0.06
C SER A 84 8.39 -2.68 1.17
N GLU A 85 9.29 -1.88 1.77
CA GLU A 85 9.01 -1.03 2.92
C GLU A 85 8.01 0.09 2.59
N GLU A 86 8.08 0.63 1.38
CA GLU A 86 7.17 1.69 0.91
C GLU A 86 5.79 1.13 0.59
N LEU A 87 5.71 -0.04 -0.06
CA LEU A 87 4.45 -0.76 -0.23
C LEU A 87 3.81 -1.09 1.12
N ASP A 88 4.62 -1.53 2.09
CA ASP A 88 4.18 -1.81 3.45
C ASP A 88 3.70 -0.54 4.18
N LEU A 89 4.37 0.60 3.98
CA LEU A 89 3.94 1.89 4.50
C LEU A 89 2.60 2.29 3.91
N ILE A 90 2.43 2.21 2.58
CA ILE A 90 1.19 2.58 1.89
C ILE A 90 0.01 1.74 2.40
N CYS A 91 0.21 0.44 2.58
CA CYS A 91 -0.82 -0.48 3.08
C CYS A 91 -1.04 -0.38 4.61
N GLY A 92 -0.26 0.43 5.30
CA GLY A 92 -0.39 0.68 6.74
C GLY A 92 0.05 -0.50 7.60
N LYS A 93 1.20 -1.11 7.28
CA LYS A 93 1.76 -2.26 8.00
C LYS A 93 2.39 -1.89 9.35
N TYR A 94 2.04 -2.67 10.38
CA TYR A 94 2.68 -2.75 11.68
C TYR A 94 3.38 -4.11 11.84
N ARG A 95 4.51 -4.13 12.55
CA ARG A 95 5.14 -5.35 13.06
C ARG A 95 4.75 -5.51 14.52
N ILE A 96 4.04 -6.59 14.85
CA ILE A 96 3.56 -6.87 16.21
C ILE A 96 4.39 -8.00 16.80
N SER A 97 5.00 -7.79 17.97
CA SER A 97 5.71 -8.86 18.69
C SER A 97 4.75 -9.98 19.08
N THR A 98 5.16 -11.24 18.90
CA THR A 98 4.37 -12.41 19.30
C THR A 98 4.62 -12.84 20.75
N GLY A 99 5.51 -12.15 21.47
CA GLY A 99 5.99 -12.54 22.80
C GLY A 99 7.16 -13.52 22.79
N ILE A 100 7.58 -14.00 21.61
CA ILE A 100 8.79 -14.81 21.42
C ILE A 100 9.90 -13.90 20.88
N THR A 101 11.11 -14.04 21.43
CA THR A 101 12.28 -13.23 21.03
C THR A 101 12.48 -13.27 19.52
N SER A 102 12.57 -12.08 18.91
CA SER A 102 12.78 -11.88 17.47
C SER A 102 11.67 -12.39 16.54
N GLN A 103 10.53 -12.86 17.06
CA GLN A 103 9.38 -13.23 16.23
C GLN A 103 8.35 -12.10 16.18
N THR A 104 7.89 -11.79 14.97
CA THR A 104 6.83 -10.80 14.74
C THR A 104 5.74 -11.33 13.83
N SER A 105 4.57 -10.73 13.95
CA SER A 105 3.45 -10.89 13.03
C SER A 105 3.17 -9.56 12.35
N ASP A 106 2.99 -9.60 11.03
CA ASP A 106 2.57 -8.45 10.25
C ASP A 106 1.05 -8.27 10.37
N SER A 107 0.61 -7.03 10.59
CA SER A 107 -0.79 -6.64 10.46
C SER A 107 -0.89 -5.31 9.75
N SER A 108 -1.93 -5.13 8.93
CA SER A 108 -2.02 -3.99 8.01
C SER A 108 -3.43 -3.42 7.94
N TRP A 109 -3.57 -2.11 7.74
CA TRP A 109 -4.88 -1.47 7.59
C TRP A 109 -5.60 -1.86 6.30
N TRP A 110 -4.80 -2.09 5.25
CA TRP A 110 -5.19 -2.54 3.91
C TRP A 110 -4.36 -3.76 3.52
N PRO A 111 -4.86 -4.66 2.66
CA PRO A 111 -4.08 -5.81 2.22
C PRO A 111 -2.78 -5.36 1.57
N LYS A 112 -1.65 -5.97 1.99
CA LYS A 112 -0.35 -5.75 1.35
C LYS A 112 -0.45 -6.05 -0.15
N HIS A 113 0.38 -5.42 -0.98
CA HIS A 113 0.38 -5.67 -2.42
C HIS A 113 0.47 -7.17 -2.75
N SER A 114 1.36 -7.92 -2.07
CA SER A 114 1.51 -9.37 -2.23
C SER A 114 0.33 -10.21 -1.71
N THR A 115 -0.50 -9.66 -0.82
CA THR A 115 -1.75 -10.29 -0.38
C THR A 115 -2.85 -9.98 -1.40
N TRP A 116 -2.97 -8.73 -1.86
CA TRP A 116 -3.94 -8.29 -2.87
C TRP A 116 -3.80 -9.08 -4.18
N THR A 117 -2.57 -9.32 -4.64
CA THR A 117 -2.31 -10.12 -5.85
C THR A 117 -2.72 -11.59 -5.72
N LYS A 118 -2.89 -12.12 -4.49
CA LYS A 118 -3.38 -13.48 -4.25
C LYS A 118 -4.90 -13.57 -4.16
N LEU A 119 -5.60 -12.45 -4.00
CA LEU A 119 -7.07 -12.40 -3.94
C LEU A 119 -7.72 -12.34 -5.33
N VAL A 120 -7.01 -12.85 -6.35
CA VAL A 120 -7.49 -12.91 -7.73
C VAL A 120 -8.72 -13.80 -7.81
N GLY A 121 -9.77 -13.32 -8.47
CA GLY A 121 -11.05 -14.03 -8.58
C GLY A 121 -11.96 -13.92 -7.35
N GLN A 122 -11.53 -13.22 -6.29
CA GLN A 122 -12.37 -12.89 -5.13
C GLN A 122 -12.73 -11.40 -5.13
N ILE A 123 -11.72 -10.56 -4.90
CA ILE A 123 -11.86 -9.09 -4.97
C ILE A 123 -10.94 -8.48 -6.02
N ASN A 124 -9.81 -9.12 -6.34
CA ASN A 124 -8.92 -8.66 -7.39
C ASN A 124 -9.34 -9.28 -8.73
N HIS A 125 -9.81 -8.46 -9.66
CA HIS A 125 -10.29 -8.91 -10.98
C HIS A 125 -9.29 -8.61 -12.11
N GLY A 126 -8.04 -8.29 -11.77
CA GLY A 126 -7.01 -7.85 -12.72
C GLY A 126 -7.08 -6.36 -13.07
N TYR A 127 -8.18 -5.68 -12.75
CA TYR A 127 -8.34 -4.22 -12.83
C TYR A 127 -9.24 -3.73 -11.69
N TRP A 128 -9.23 -2.41 -11.43
CA TRP A 128 -10.10 -1.80 -10.42
C TRP A 128 -11.50 -1.58 -10.99
N ASN A 129 -12.48 -2.34 -10.52
CA ASN A 129 -13.89 -2.25 -10.96
C ASN A 129 -14.80 -1.79 -9.81
N ALA A 130 -16.11 -1.70 -10.08
CA ALA A 130 -17.09 -1.28 -9.08
C ALA A 130 -17.13 -2.20 -7.84
N ILE A 131 -16.84 -3.50 -7.98
CA ILE A 131 -16.78 -4.45 -6.87
C ILE A 131 -15.57 -4.16 -5.97
N CYS A 132 -14.41 -3.85 -6.57
CA CYS A 132 -13.22 -3.41 -5.84
C CYS A 132 -13.50 -2.14 -5.04
N GLU A 133 -14.16 -1.15 -5.67
CA GLU A 133 -14.48 0.12 -5.02
C GLU A 133 -15.48 -0.05 -3.88
N ASP A 134 -16.55 -0.83 -4.08
CA ASP A 134 -17.53 -1.10 -3.03
C ASP A 134 -16.90 -1.81 -1.82
N TRP A 135 -16.04 -2.82 -2.06
CA TRP A 135 -15.26 -3.44 -0.99
C TRP A 135 -14.37 -2.44 -0.25
N PHE A 136 -13.68 -1.56 -0.99
CA PHE A 136 -12.79 -0.55 -0.42
C PHE A 136 -13.57 0.45 0.45
N GLN A 137 -14.70 0.98 -0.05
CA GLN A 137 -15.53 1.93 0.68
C GLN A 137 -16.13 1.31 1.94
N ARG A 138 -16.67 0.09 1.86
CA ARG A 138 -17.19 -0.63 3.04
C ARG A 138 -16.11 -0.82 4.12
N ARG A 139 -14.89 -1.15 3.70
CA ARG A 139 -13.74 -1.27 4.62
C ARG A 139 -13.35 0.08 5.21
N LEU A 140 -13.26 1.14 4.40
CA LEU A 140 -12.93 2.50 4.83
C LEU A 140 -13.94 3.00 5.86
N ASP A 141 -15.23 2.79 5.62
CA ASP A 141 -16.31 3.18 6.53
C ASP A 141 -16.22 2.45 7.87
N SER A 142 -15.93 1.14 7.84
CA SER A 142 -15.71 0.37 9.07
C SER A 142 -14.52 0.89 9.87
N ILE A 143 -13.43 1.30 9.20
CA ILE A 143 -12.26 1.91 9.85
C ILE A 143 -12.64 3.26 10.47
N ARG A 144 -13.33 4.12 9.72
CA ARG A 144 -13.79 5.43 10.19
C ARG A 144 -14.71 5.32 11.41
N LYS A 145 -15.56 4.29 11.47
CA LYS A 145 -16.45 4.01 12.61
C LYS A 145 -15.74 3.34 13.80
N GLY A 146 -14.43 3.05 13.71
CA GLY A 146 -13.68 2.34 14.74
C GLY A 146 -14.08 0.86 14.90
N GLN A 147 -14.76 0.30 13.90
CA GLN A 147 -15.24 -1.09 13.89
C GLN A 147 -14.25 -2.06 13.23
N ALA A 148 -13.19 -1.52 12.63
CA ALA A 148 -12.16 -2.26 11.94
C ALA A 148 -10.79 -2.01 12.56
N SER A 149 -9.98 -3.07 12.62
CA SER A 149 -8.58 -3.05 13.01
C SER A 149 -7.68 -3.58 11.88
N PRO A 150 -6.36 -3.38 11.95
CA PRO A 150 -5.41 -4.02 11.05
C PRO A 150 -5.56 -5.55 11.06
N ARG A 151 -5.43 -6.17 9.88
CA ARG A 151 -5.60 -7.62 9.69
C ARG A 151 -4.28 -8.29 9.33
N LYS A 152 -4.13 -9.57 9.69
CA LYS A 152 -3.04 -10.41 9.21
C LYS A 152 -3.29 -10.80 7.75
N ALA A 153 -2.25 -11.28 7.08
CA ALA A 153 -2.33 -11.74 5.70
C ALA A 153 -3.41 -12.83 5.48
N SER A 154 -3.66 -13.69 6.47
CA SER A 154 -4.65 -14.76 6.44
C SER A 154 -6.10 -14.30 6.60
N ASP A 155 -6.32 -13.08 7.08
CA ASP A 155 -7.65 -12.58 7.46
C ASP A 155 -8.23 -11.63 6.40
N TRP A 156 -7.50 -11.47 5.28
CA TRP A 156 -7.89 -10.70 4.10
C TRP A 156 -8.62 -11.58 3.10
#